data_AF-A0A2J8S2H7-F1
#
_entry.id   AF-A0A2J8S2H7-F1
#
_cell.length_a   1.000
_cell.length_b   1.000
_cell.length_c   1.000
_cell.angle_alpha   90.00
_cell.angle_beta   90.00
_cell.angle_gamma   90.00
#
_symmetry.space_group_name_H-M   'P 1'
#
loop_
_entity.id
_entity.type
_entity.pdbx_description
1 polymer ?
#
loop_
_entity_poly.entity_id
_entity_poly.type
_entity_poly.pdbx_seq_one_letter_code
_entity_poly.pdbx_strand_id
1 'polypeptide(L)'
;MTLQELVHKAASCYMDRVAVCFDECNNQLPVYYTYKTVVDAASELSNFLLLHCDFQGIREIGLYCQPGIDLPSWILGNLNLFMKHY
;
A
#
# COMPACT_ATOMS: atom_id res chain seq x y z
N MET A 1 14.96 -6.87 8.83
CA MET A 1 13.52 -6.74 9.07
C MET A 1 13.09 -5.34 8.65
N THR A 2 12.52 -5.23 7.46
CA THR A 2 11.99 -3.98 6.90
C THR A 2 10.53 -3.78 7.31
N LEU A 3 10.01 -2.56 7.16
CA LEU A 3 8.59 -2.27 7.42
C LEU A 3 7.68 -3.15 6.54
N GLN A 4 8.06 -3.35 5.28
CA GLN A 4 7.35 -4.18 4.32
C GLN A 4 7.24 -5.64 4.79
N GLU A 5 8.35 -6.22 5.25
CA GLU A 5 8.39 -7.59 5.79
C GLU A 5 7.48 -7.74 7.02
N LEU A 6 7.45 -6.73 7.90
CA LEU A 6 6.55 -6.71 9.06
C LEU A 6 5.07 -6.71 8.64
N VAL A 7 4.71 -5.89 7.67
CA VAL A 7 3.34 -5.79 7.16
C VAL A 7 2.91 -7.10 6.49
N HIS A 8 3.77 -7.69 5.65
CA HIS A 8 3.49 -8.99 5.04
C HIS A 8 3.34 -10.11 6.08
N LYS A 9 4.19 -10.11 7.12
CA LYS A 9 4.08 -11.08 8.22
C LYS A 9 2.76 -10.91 8.97
N ALA A 10 2.38 -9.67 9.31
CA ALA A 10 1.09 -9.40 9.94
C ALA A 10 -0.10 -9.84 9.05
N ALA A 11 -0.05 -9.52 7.75
CA ALA A 11 -1.08 -9.90 6.80
C ALA A 11 -1.21 -11.43 6.66
N SER A 12 -0.10 -12.17 6.69
CA SER A 12 -0.13 -13.63 6.65
C SER A 12 -0.82 -14.27 7.87
N CYS A 13 -0.76 -13.61 9.03
CA CYS A 13 -1.41 -14.07 10.26
C CYS A 13 -2.85 -13.59 10.41
N TYR A 14 -3.20 -12.44 9.80
CA TYR A 14 -4.42 -11.69 10.11
C TYR A 14 -5.15 -11.17 8.87
N MET A 15 -5.12 -11.91 7.76
CA MET A 15 -5.55 -11.44 6.44
C MET A 15 -6.95 -10.81 6.40
N ASP A 16 -7.91 -11.35 7.16
CA ASP A 16 -9.30 -10.88 7.18
C ASP A 16 -9.57 -9.83 8.26
N ARG A 17 -8.58 -9.48 9.09
CA ARG A 17 -8.74 -8.39 10.07
C ARG A 17 -8.65 -7.04 9.39
N VAL A 18 -9.45 -6.09 9.88
CA VAL A 18 -9.38 -4.69 9.49
C VAL A 18 -7.98 -4.15 9.82
N ALA A 19 -7.33 -3.57 8.81
CA ALA A 19 -6.03 -2.92 8.88
C ALA A 19 -6.15 -1.39 8.79
N VAL A 20 -7.12 -0.90 8.00
CA VAL A 20 -7.35 0.53 7.78
C VAL A 20 -8.83 0.82 7.95
N CYS A 21 -9.12 1.88 8.70
CA CYS A 21 -10.43 2.51 8.77
C CYS A 21 -10.26 3.95 8.28
N PHE A 22 -11.13 4.38 7.38
CA PHE A 22 -11.16 5.75 6.89
C PHE A 22 -12.54 6.34 7.08
N ASP A 23 -12.61 7.42 7.85
CA ASP A 23 -13.82 8.20 8.11
C ASP A 23 -13.62 9.60 7.53
N GLU A 24 -14.48 9.98 6.60
CA GLU A 24 -14.45 11.29 5.94
C GLU A 24 -15.09 12.40 6.80
N CYS A 25 -15.62 12.07 7.98
CA CYS A 25 -16.28 13.01 8.89
C CYS A 25 -17.44 13.79 8.25
N ASN A 26 -18.05 13.23 7.20
CA ASN A 26 -19.10 13.87 6.39
C ASN A 26 -20.47 13.19 6.53
N ASN A 27 -20.68 12.49 7.65
CA ASN A 27 -21.86 11.67 7.96
C ASN A 27 -22.05 10.43 7.08
N GLN A 28 -21.09 10.09 6.21
CA GLN A 28 -21.07 8.80 5.52
C GLN A 28 -20.56 7.70 6.44
N LEU A 29 -20.84 6.44 6.09
CA LEU A 29 -20.28 5.30 6.80
C LEU A 29 -18.77 5.21 6.54
N PRO A 30 -17.95 4.91 7.57
CA PRO A 30 -16.53 4.69 7.37
C PRO A 30 -16.28 3.52 6.42
N VAL A 31 -15.20 3.61 5.66
CA VAL A 31 -14.76 2.55 4.76
C VAL A 31 -13.60 1.79 5.42
N TYR A 32 -13.56 0.48 5.22
CA TYR A 32 -12.60 -0.40 5.89
C TYR A 32 -11.87 -1.28 4.89
N TYR A 33 -10.56 -1.40 5.04
CA TYR A 33 -9.74 -2.40 4.35
C TYR A 33 -9.19 -3.42 5.34
N THR A 34 -9.21 -4.68 4.92
CA THR A 34 -8.52 -5.75 5.62
C THR A 34 -7.04 -5.75 5.26
N TYR A 35 -6.22 -6.46 6.03
CA TYR A 35 -4.82 -6.68 5.69
C TYR A 35 -4.63 -7.25 4.28
N LYS A 36 -5.53 -8.17 3.87
CA LYS A 36 -5.54 -8.70 2.51
C LYS A 36 -5.72 -7.59 1.47
N THR A 37 -6.76 -6.78 1.61
CA THR A 37 -7.05 -5.69 0.65
C THR A 37 -5.89 -4.70 0.55
N VAL A 38 -5.27 -4.33 1.67
CA VAL A 38 -4.12 -3.42 1.68
C VAL A 38 -2.93 -4.01 0.91
N VAL A 39 -2.59 -5.27 1.17
CA VAL A 39 -1.45 -5.94 0.53
C VAL A 39 -1.70 -6.19 -0.97
N ASP A 40 -2.92 -6.58 -1.33
CA ASP A 40 -3.31 -6.83 -2.72
C ASP A 40 -3.24 -5.52 -3.53
N ALA A 41 -3.83 -4.43 -3.01
CA ALA A 41 -3.79 -3.11 -3.66
C ALA A 41 -2.36 -2.55 -3.76
N ALA A 42 -1.54 -2.74 -2.72
CA ALA A 42 -0.12 -2.36 -2.76
C ALA A 42 0.67 -3.15 -3.82
N SER A 43 0.35 -4.43 -3.97
CA SER A 43 0.97 -5.29 -4.98
C SER A 43 0.57 -4.88 -6.39
N GLU A 44 -0.72 -4.59 -6.60
CA GLU A 44 -1.26 -4.08 -7.87
C GLU A 44 -0.57 -2.77 -8.28
N LEU A 45 -0.48 -1.79 -7.36
CA LEU A 45 0.23 -0.54 -7.62
C LEU A 45 1.70 -0.79 -7.99
N SER A 46 2.42 -1.61 -7.21
CA SER A 46 3.84 -1.87 -7.47
C SER A 46 4.05 -2.51 -8.85
N ASN A 47 3.15 -3.42 -9.26
CA ASN A 47 3.21 -4.06 -10.56
C ASN A 47 2.86 -3.08 -11.69
N PHE A 48 1.85 -2.23 -11.49
CA PHE A 48 1.49 -1.16 -12.43
C PHE A 48 2.68 -0.22 -12.69
N LEU A 49 3.34 0.22 -11.62
CA LEU A 49 4.51 1.09 -11.70
C LEU A 49 5.69 0.40 -12.42
N LEU A 50 5.95 -0.88 -12.14
CA LEU A 50 6.98 -1.68 -12.84
C LEU A 50 6.70 -1.82 -14.35
N LEU A 51 5.44 -1.91 -14.75
CA LEU A 51 5.06 -2.07 -16.14
C LEU A 51 5.14 -0.77 -16.95
N HIS A 52 4.93 0.38 -16.30
CA HIS A 52 4.73 1.65 -16.99
C HIS A 52 5.81 2.70 -16.73
N CYS A 53 6.64 2.55 -15.70
CA CYS A 53 7.71 3.48 -15.40
C CYS A 53 9.07 2.87 -15.70
N ASP A 54 9.89 3.59 -16.46
CA ASP A 54 11.31 3.26 -16.58
C ASP A 54 12.06 3.93 -15.44
N PHE A 55 12.50 3.12 -14.49
CA PHE A 55 13.10 3.64 -13.27
C PHE A 55 14.51 4.16 -13.46
N GLN A 56 15.24 3.93 -14.56
CA GLN A 56 16.58 4.49 -14.93
C GLN A 56 17.52 5.01 -13.79
N GLY A 57 17.52 4.41 -12.60
CA GLY A 57 18.25 4.90 -11.42
C GLY A 57 17.51 5.93 -10.51
N ILE A 58 16.29 6.37 -10.86
CA ILE A 58 15.33 7.08 -10.00
C ILE A 58 14.95 6.17 -8.83
N ARG A 59 15.16 6.68 -7.60
CA ARG A 59 14.92 5.94 -6.34
C ARG A 59 13.76 6.51 -5.52
N GLU A 60 12.97 7.40 -6.11
CA GLU A 60 11.95 8.16 -5.40
C GLU A 60 10.70 8.27 -6.25
N ILE A 61 9.55 8.14 -5.60
CA ILE A 61 8.23 8.36 -6.21
C ILE A 61 7.51 9.37 -5.33
N GLY A 62 7.13 10.49 -5.95
CA GLY A 62 6.32 11.50 -5.29
C GLY A 62 4.86 11.05 -5.22
N LEU A 63 4.30 11.02 -4.01
CA LEU A 63 2.87 10.81 -3.80
C LEU A 63 2.19 12.16 -3.57
N TYR A 64 1.41 12.61 -4.56
CA TYR A 64 0.57 13.80 -4.43
C TYR A 64 -0.90 13.40 -4.41
N CYS A 65 -1.46 13.28 -3.21
CA CYS A 65 -2.82 12.82 -3.00
C CYS A 65 -3.42 13.40 -1.71
N GLN A 66 -4.75 13.43 -1.66
CA GLN A 66 -5.48 13.68 -0.42
C GLN A 66 -5.47 12.41 0.45
N PRO A 67 -5.56 12.55 1.78
CA PRO A 67 -5.77 11.40 2.66
C PRO A 67 -7.01 10.62 2.21
N GLY A 68 -6.84 9.30 2.05
CA GLY A 68 -7.88 8.40 1.59
C GLY A 68 -7.57 6.97 2.01
N ILE A 69 -8.55 6.09 1.86
CA ILE A 69 -8.43 4.69 2.28
C ILE A 69 -7.28 3.93 1.58
N ASP A 70 -6.94 4.34 0.36
CA ASP A 70 -5.87 3.74 -0.44
C ASP A 70 -4.46 4.24 -0.09
N LEU A 71 -4.35 5.36 0.64
CA LEU A 71 -3.05 5.98 0.93
C LEU A 71 -2.08 5.00 1.62
N PRO A 72 -2.49 4.19 2.63
CA PRO A 72 -1.61 3.17 3.21
C PRO A 72 -1.14 2.12 2.20
N SER A 73 -2.03 1.70 1.29
CA SER A 73 -1.71 0.75 0.22
C SER A 73 -0.71 1.36 -0.77
N TRP A 74 -0.85 2.64 -1.10
CA TRP A 74 0.09 3.33 -1.99
C TRP A 74 1.48 3.47 -1.38
N ILE A 75 1.56 3.86 -0.10
CA ILE A 75 2.83 3.92 0.62
C ILE A 75 3.48 2.52 0.63
N LEU A 76 2.71 1.47 0.93
CA LEU A 76 3.23 0.10 0.92
C LEU A 76 3.67 -0.37 -0.47
N GLY A 77 2.93 -0.02 -1.53
CA GLY A 77 3.28 -0.38 -2.91
C GLY A 77 4.60 0.24 -3.36
N ASN A 78 4.90 1.46 -2.94
CA ASN A 78 6.20 2.09 -3.14
C ASN A 78 7.31 1.36 -2.38
N LEU A 79 7.08 0.96 -1.13
CA LEU A 79 8.04 0.16 -0.37
C LEU A 79 8.32 -1.20 -1.03
N ASN A 80 7.28 -1.88 -1.53
CA ASN A 80 7.40 -3.15 -2.26
C ASN A 80 8.26 -3.01 -3.51
N LEU A 81 8.12 -1.89 -4.23
CA LEU A 81 8.88 -1.61 -5.46
C LEU A 81 10.39 -1.52 -5.18
N PHE A 82 10.79 -0.74 -4.18
CA PHE A 82 12.21 -0.53 -3.90
C PHE A 82 12.93 -1.80 -3.45
N MET A 83 12.26 -2.69 -2.72
CA MET A 83 12.85 -3.94 -2.23
C MET A 83 13.05 -5.01 -3.31
N LYS A 84 12.40 -4.89 -4.49
CA LYS A 84 12.65 -5.81 -5.62
C LYS A 84 13.94 -5.49 -6.40
N HIS A 85 14.55 -4.33 -6.14
CA HIS A 85 15.76 -3.86 -6.82
C HIS A 85 17.04 -3.93 -5.96
N TYR A 86 16.99 -4.60 -4.80
CA TYR A 86 18.14 -4.90 -3.95
C TYR A 86 18.38 -6.41 -3.80
#